data_AF-A0A1G1K0V6-F1
#
_entry.id   AF-A0A1G1K0V6-F1
#
_cell.length_a   1.000
_cell.length_b   1.000
_cell.length_c   1.000
_cell.angle_alpha   90.00
_cell.angle_beta   90.00
_cell.angle_gamma   90.00
#
_symmetry.space_group_name_H-M   'P 1'
#
loop_
_entity.id
_entity.type
_entity.pdbx_description
1 polymer ?
#
loop_
_entity_poly.entity_id
_entity_poly.type
_entity_poly.pdbx_seq_one_letter_code
_entity_poly.pdbx_strand_id
1 'polypeptide(L)' 'MERLMTAKQVSELIEVKPSTVYQWVHAGLIPYVKIGKCVRFKKDELFRWIDRNHRKERVSFKSVEKALKGKVPVQKEFF' A
#
# COMPACT_ATOMS: atom_id res chain seq x y z
N MET A 1 -16.74 -18.85 9.21
CA MET A 1 -15.36 -19.14 8.77
C MET A 1 -15.09 -18.24 7.58
N GLU A 2 -14.10 -17.34 7.66
CA GLU A 2 -13.84 -16.35 6.60
C GLU A 2 -13.11 -16.98 5.41
N ARG A 3 -13.47 -16.58 4.19
CA ARG A 3 -12.87 -17.10 2.95
C ARG A 3 -11.43 -16.58 2.82
N LEU A 4 -10.48 -17.49 2.60
CA LEU A 4 -9.10 -17.11 2.31
C LEU A 4 -8.92 -16.62 0.87
N MET A 5 -8.07 -15.62 0.69
CA MET A 5 -7.72 -15.05 -0.60
C MET A 5 -6.59 -15.83 -1.29
N THR A 6 -6.60 -15.85 -2.62
CA THR A 6 -5.49 -16.35 -3.45
C THR A 6 -4.46 -15.24 -3.70
N ALA A 7 -3.25 -15.60 -4.13
CA ALA A 7 -2.24 -14.62 -4.54
C ALA A 7 -2.73 -13.67 -5.64
N LYS A 8 -3.58 -14.16 -6.57
CA LYS A 8 -4.20 -13.35 -7.62
C LYS A 8 -5.14 -12.28 -7.04
N GLN A 9 -5.99 -12.68 -6.09
CA GLN A 9 -6.91 -11.73 -5.45
C GLN A 9 -6.16 -10.69 -4.62
N VAL A 10 -5.08 -11.10 -3.94
CA VAL A 10 -4.21 -10.17 -3.21
C VAL A 10 -3.53 -9.20 -4.16
N SER A 11 -3.01 -9.69 -5.29
CA SER A 11 -2.33 -8.85 -6.27
C SER A 11 -3.27 -7.83 -6.93
N GLU A 12 -4.52 -8.23 -7.18
CA GLU A 12 -5.57 -7.32 -7.66
C GLU A 12 -5.94 -6.28 -6.60
N LEU A 13 -6.05 -6.67 -5.33
CA LEU A 13 -6.42 -5.78 -4.23
C LEU A 13 -5.42 -4.63 -4.02
N ILE A 14 -4.13 -4.92 -4.11
CA ILE A 14 -3.05 -3.94 -3.83
C ILE A 14 -2.34 -3.47 -5.10
N GLU A 15 -2.90 -3.79 -6.27
CA GLU A 15 -2.43 -3.37 -7.60
C GLU A 15 -0.95 -3.69 -7.88
N VAL A 16 -0.55 -4.93 -7.64
CA VAL A 16 0.80 -5.43 -7.98
C VAL A 16 0.73 -6.66 -8.88
N LYS A 17 1.86 -7.10 -9.42
CA LYS A 17 1.93 -8.36 -10.18
C LYS A 17 1.78 -9.56 -9.22
N PRO A 18 1.09 -10.65 -9.60
CA PRO A 18 1.04 -11.87 -8.78
C PRO A 18 2.42 -12.43 -8.42
N SER A 19 3.40 -12.27 -9.33
CA SER A 19 4.79 -12.68 -9.09
C SER A 19 5.42 -11.93 -7.91
N THR A 20 5.10 -10.65 -7.72
CA THR A 20 5.57 -9.86 -6.57
C THR A 20 5.01 -10.40 -5.26
N VAL A 21 3.72 -10.79 -5.24
CA VAL A 21 3.11 -11.42 -4.06
C VAL A 21 3.83 -12.72 -3.71
N TYR A 22 4.14 -13.57 -4.70
CA TYR A 22 4.91 -14.78 -4.46
C TYR A 22 6.33 -14.50 -3.97
N GLN A 23 7.02 -13.50 -4.54
CA GLN A 23 8.34 -13.07 -4.07
C GLN A 23 8.30 -12.65 -2.60
N TRP A 24 7.29 -11.89 -2.18
CA TRP A 24 7.11 -11.51 -0.78
C TRP A 24 6.83 -12.72 0.13
N VAL A 25 6.07 -13.71 -0.35
CA VAL A 25 5.87 -14.95 0.40
C VAL A 25 7.19 -15.69 0.59
N HIS A 26 7.99 -15.82 -0.48
CA HIS A 26 9.30 -16.47 -0.42
C HIS A 26 10.29 -15.73 0.49
N ALA A 27 10.22 -14.39 0.49
CA ALA A 27 11.05 -13.54 1.35
C ALA A 27 10.50 -13.39 2.79
N GLY A 28 9.34 -13.99 3.12
CA GLY A 28 8.71 -13.86 4.43
C GLY A 28 8.19 -12.46 4.76
N LEU A 29 7.94 -11.63 3.74
CA LEU A 29 7.57 -10.22 3.89
C LEU A 29 6.07 -9.99 4.06
N ILE A 30 5.21 -10.93 3.65
CA ILE A 30 3.75 -10.83 3.69
C ILE A 30 3.16 -12.02 4.47
N PRO A 31 2.16 -11.82 5.35
CA PRO A 31 1.57 -12.92 6.12
C PRO A 31 0.81 -13.86 5.19
N TYR A 32 0.96 -15.17 5.40
CA TYR A 32 0.30 -16.19 4.58
C TYR A 32 0.00 -17.47 5.37
N VAL A 33 -0.94 -18.25 4.84
CA VAL A 33 -1.28 -19.60 5.31
C VAL A 33 -0.85 -20.59 4.23
N LYS A 34 -0.01 -21.56 4.61
CA LYS A 34 0.42 -22.64 3.72
C LYS A 34 -0.54 -23.82 3.86
N ILE A 35 -1.14 -24.26 2.75
CA ILE A 35 -2.03 -25.42 2.70
C ILE A 35 -1.54 -26.34 1.59
N GLY A 36 -0.71 -27.32 1.95
CA GLY A 36 0.01 -28.16 0.99
C GLY A 36 0.87 -27.30 0.06
N LYS A 37 0.66 -27.41 -1.25
CA LYS A 37 1.37 -26.58 -2.24
C LYS A 37 0.81 -25.16 -2.34
N CYS A 38 -0.45 -24.94 -1.96
CA CYS A 38 -1.13 -23.66 -2.11
C CYS A 38 -0.74 -22.65 -1.00
N VAL A 39 -0.67 -21.38 -1.40
CA VAL A 39 -0.54 -20.24 -0.49
C VAL A 39 -1.85 -19.47 -0.47
N ARG A 40 -2.29 -19.09 0.73
CA ARG A 40 -3.52 -18.35 0.97
C ARG A 40 -3.28 -17.19 1.93
N PHE A 41 -4.20 -16.23 1.90
CA PHE A 41 -4.08 -15.01 2.71
C PHE A 41 -5.38 -14.79 3.47
N LYS A 42 -5.29 -14.55 4.77
CA LYS A 42 -6.44 -14.05 5.52
C LYS A 42 -6.58 -12.56 5.26
N LYS A 43 -7.82 -12.12 5.00
CA LYS A 43 -8.11 -10.73 4.64
C LYS A 43 -7.69 -9.77 5.75
N ASP A 44 -8.07 -10.07 6.98
CA ASP A 44 -7.78 -9.26 8.16
C ASP A 44 -6.27 -9.13 8.46
N GLU A 45 -5.50 -10.22 8.36
CA GLU A 45 -4.03 -10.18 8.52
C GLU A 45 -3.35 -9.37 7.41
N LEU A 46 -3.86 -9.46 6.17
CA LEU A 46 -3.36 -8.70 5.03
C LEU A 46 -3.57 -7.19 5.24
N PHE A 47 -4.76 -6.76 5.67
CA PHE A 47 -5.01 -5.35 5.97
C PHE A 47 -4.13 -4.83 7.11
N ARG A 48 -4.00 -5.59 8.21
CA ARG A 48 -3.06 -5.23 9.30
C ARG A 48 -1.61 -5.14 8.81
N TRP A 49 -1.23 -5.97 7.85
CA TRP A 49 0.07 -5.87 7.21
C TRP A 49 0.21 -4.59 6.38
N ILE A 50 -0.80 -4.19 5.59
CA ILE A 50 -0.81 -2.93 4.84
C ILE A 50 -0.65 -1.75 5.81
N ASP A 51 -1.43 -1.71 6.89
CA ASP A 51 -1.38 -0.63 7.88
C ASP A 51 -0.01 -0.51 8.55
N ARG A 52 0.66 -1.63 8.84
CA ARG A 52 2.02 -1.63 9.40
C ARG A 52 3.08 -1.14 8.42
N ASN A 53 2.86 -1.33 7.12
CA ASN A 53 3.76 -0.86 6.07
C ASN A 53 3.44 0.57 5.61
N HIS A 54 2.35 1.16 6.10
CA HIS A 54 2.01 2.55 5.85
C HIS A 54 3.05 3.48 6.49
N ARG A 55 3.84 4.16 5.66
CA ARG A 55 4.80 5.16 6.13
C ARG A 55 4.04 6.44 6.48
N LYS A 56 4.18 6.91 7.72
CA LYS A 56 3.60 8.19 8.15
C LYS A 56 4.11 9.34 7.27
N GLU A 57 3.24 10.32 7.04
CA GLU A 57 3.58 11.55 6.36
C GLU A 57 4.78 12.21 7.03
N ARG A 58 5.77 12.59 6.22
CA ARG A 58 6.99 13.26 6.71
C ARG A 58 6.78 14.74 6.98
N VAL A 59 5.74 15.34 6.42
CA VAL A 59 5.42 16.77 6.53
C VAL A 59 3.91 16.94 6.72
N SER A 60 3.52 17.89 7.56
CA SER A 60 2.10 18.21 7.75
C SER A 60 1.60 19.14 6.63
N PHE A 61 0.33 19.00 6.25
CA PHE A 61 -0.32 19.91 5.29
C PHE A 61 -0.18 21.38 5.71
N LYS A 62 -0.33 21.70 7.00
CA LYS A 62 -0.15 23.07 7.52
C LYS A 62 1.25 23.64 7.27
N SER A 63 2.27 22.79 7.40
CA SER A 63 3.66 23.17 7.12
C SER A 63 3.88 23.44 5.63
N VAL A 64 3.29 22.61 4.77
CA VAL A 64 3.36 22.78 3.31
C VAL A 64 2.61 24.03 2.87
N GLU A 65 1.40 24.26 3.37
CA GLU A 65 0.60 25.46 3.08
C GLU A 65 1.34 26.75 3.47
N LYS A 66 1.97 26.78 4.65
CA LYS A 66 2.76 27.93 5.09
C LYS A 66 3.96 28.20 4.15
N ALA A 67 4.62 27.15 3.66
CA ALA A 67 5.74 27.28 2.72
C ALA A 67 5.28 27.73 1.33
N LEU A 68 4.12 27.27 0.86
CA LEU A 68 3.55 27.63 -0.45
C LEU A 68 2.96 29.05 -0.48
N LYS A 69 2.37 29.53 0.63
CA LYS A 69 1.84 30.91 0.75
C LYS A 69 2.90 32.00 0.52
N GLY A 70 4.19 31.69 0.66
CA GLY A 70 5.29 32.61 0.36
C GLY A 70 5.82 32.57 -1.08
N LYS A 71 5.28 31.71 -1.96
CA LYS A 71 5.74 31.51 -3.34
C LYS A 71 4.59 31.47 -4.35
N VAL A 72 3.53 32.24 -4.15
CA VAL A 72 2.58 32.46 -5.26
C VAL A 72 3.24 33.47 -6.19
N PRO A 73 3.69 33.10 -7.41
CA PRO A 73 4.00 34.13 -8.40
C PRO A 73 2.65 34.78 -8.69
N VAL A 74 2.55 36.09 -8.45
CA VAL A 74 1.43 36.89 -8.94
C VAL A 74 1.30 36.55 -10.42
N GLN A 75 0.24 35.85 -10.78
CA GLN A 75 -0.09 35.58 -12.16
C GLN A 75 -0.22 36.96 -12.81
N LYS A 76 0.78 37.36 -13.60
CA LYS A 76 0.62 38.49 -14.50
C LYS A 76 -0.44 38.04 -15.48
N GLU A 77 -1.64 38.59 -15.34
CA GLU A 77 -2.65 38.57 -16.38
C GLU A 77 -1.98 39.07 -17.66
N PHE A 78 -1.73 38.17 -18.59
CA PHE A 78 -1.44 38.53 -19.95
C PHE A 78 -2.79 38.85 -20.58
N PHE A 79 -3.04 40.15 -20.79
CA PHE A 79 -4.05 40.67 -21.70
C PHE A 79 -3.85 40.11 -23.11
#